data_AF-A0A132U2P3-F1
#
_entry.id   AF-A0A132U2P3-F1
#
_cell.length_a   1.000
_cell.length_b   1.000
_cell.length_c   1.000
_cell.angle_alpha   90.00
_cell.angle_beta   90.00
_cell.angle_gamma   90.00
#
_symmetry.space_group_name_H-M   'P 1'
#
loop_
_entity.id
_entity.type
_entity.pdbx_description
1 polymer ?
#
loop_
_entity_poly.entity_id
_entity_poly.type
_entity_poly.pdbx_seq_one_letter_code
_entity_poly.pdbx_strand_id
1 'polypeptide(L)'
;MKKFASIAVAMGLVASFAATASADEVSGTAANATTVTGSTYGDKFETVITQTDLKPATPMIILTKATPFHLSVGSMTPAGWLSAQTIDTTGAVTTDSAGNEWREIYTWLGKAWIKVPSSAYVITPAL
;
A
#
# COMPACT_ATOMS: atom_id res chain seq x y z
N MET A 1 16.63 58.32 0.11
CA MET A 1 17.12 57.68 -1.13
C MET A 1 18.62 57.45 -1.01
N LYS A 2 19.05 56.21 -0.81
CA LYS A 2 20.47 55.81 -0.77
C LYS A 2 20.64 54.61 -1.70
N LYS A 3 21.58 54.75 -2.63
CA LYS A 3 21.84 53.88 -3.77
C LYS A 3 22.71 52.70 -3.34
N PHE A 4 22.44 51.51 -3.86
CA PHE A 4 23.47 50.47 -3.99
C PHE A 4 23.37 49.80 -5.35
N ALA A 5 24.53 49.72 -5.98
CA ALA A 5 24.74 49.39 -7.38
C ALA A 5 24.69 47.88 -7.64
N SER A 6 24.40 47.60 -8.90
CA SER A 6 24.41 46.31 -9.58
C SER A 6 25.76 45.58 -9.45
N ILE A 7 25.72 44.26 -9.27
CA ILE A 7 26.84 43.36 -9.64
C ILE A 7 26.24 42.26 -10.52
N ALA A 8 26.55 42.34 -11.82
CA ALA A 8 26.25 41.35 -12.83
C ALA A 8 27.19 40.14 -12.67
N VAL A 9 26.63 38.93 -12.61
CA VAL A 9 27.39 37.68 -12.77
C VAL A 9 27.06 37.12 -14.15
N ALA A 10 27.98 37.32 -15.08
CA ALA A 10 27.97 36.72 -16.40
C ALA A 10 28.38 35.25 -16.29
N MET A 11 27.42 34.34 -16.31
CA MET A 11 27.70 32.91 -16.50
C MET A 11 28.00 32.67 -17.98
N GLY A 12 29.29 32.70 -18.32
CA GLY A 12 29.80 32.33 -19.63
C GLY A 12 29.59 30.84 -19.90
N LEU A 13 28.63 30.54 -20.77
CA LEU A 13 28.44 29.24 -21.40
C LEU A 13 29.55 29.07 -22.46
N VAL A 14 30.63 28.35 -22.14
CA VAL A 14 31.69 28.04 -23.12
C VAL A 14 31.42 26.67 -23.74
N ALA A 15 31.46 26.68 -25.06
CA ALA A 15 31.14 25.63 -26.00
C ALA A 15 32.16 24.47 -26.01
N SER A 16 31.63 23.27 -26.22
CA SER A 16 32.16 22.22 -27.11
C SER A 16 33.60 21.73 -26.90
N PHE A 17 33.74 20.62 -26.17
CA PHE A 17 34.84 19.66 -26.35
C PHE A 17 34.27 18.35 -26.92
N ALA A 18 34.29 18.24 -28.24
CA ALA A 18 34.09 16.99 -28.95
C ALA A 18 35.43 16.25 -29.01
N ALA A 19 35.66 15.31 -28.09
CA ALA A 19 36.75 14.37 -28.21
C ALA A 19 36.27 13.18 -29.06
N THR A 20 36.68 13.15 -30.33
CA THR A 20 36.57 11.95 -31.17
C THR A 20 37.55 10.91 -30.66
N ALA A 21 37.06 9.90 -29.94
CA ALA A 21 37.83 8.70 -29.66
C ALA A 21 37.83 7.84 -30.93
N SER A 22 38.92 7.92 -31.70
CA SER A 22 39.18 6.95 -32.77
C SER A 22 39.57 5.63 -32.11
N ALA A 23 38.72 4.61 -32.22
CA ALA A 23 39.06 3.23 -31.88
C ALA A 23 39.97 2.67 -32.97
N ASP A 24 41.13 2.17 -32.57
CA ASP A 24 42.00 1.35 -33.42
C ASP A 24 41.37 -0.04 -33.55
N GLU A 25 41.32 -0.58 -34.77
CA GLU A 25 40.74 -1.91 -34.99
C GLU A 25 41.74 -2.99 -34.53
N VAL A 26 41.45 -3.65 -33.41
CA VAL A 26 42.16 -4.87 -33.02
C VAL A 26 41.67 -6.02 -33.90
N SER A 27 42.44 -6.28 -34.96
CA SER A 27 42.36 -7.52 -35.74
C SER A 27 42.86 -8.69 -34.89
N GLY A 28 41.93 -9.50 -34.38
CA GLY A 28 42.25 -10.68 -33.57
C GLY A 28 41.05 -11.62 -33.40
N THR A 29 41.02 -12.66 -34.22
CA THR A 29 40.28 -13.93 -34.17
C THR A 29 39.29 -14.14 -33.01
N ALA A 30 38.00 -14.29 -33.35
CA ALA A 30 36.97 -14.82 -32.47
C ALA A 30 37.31 -16.25 -32.03
N ALA A 31 37.67 -16.43 -30.77
CA ALA A 31 37.78 -17.74 -30.13
C ALA A 31 36.74 -17.84 -29.00
N ASN A 32 35.84 -18.81 -29.16
CA ASN A 32 34.80 -19.30 -28.25
C ASN A 32 34.62 -18.56 -26.92
N ALA A 33 33.47 -17.90 -26.80
CA ALA A 33 32.89 -17.52 -25.52
C ALA A 33 32.64 -18.79 -24.69
N THR A 34 33.51 -19.09 -23.74
CA THR A 34 33.20 -20.00 -22.64
C THR A 34 32.10 -19.33 -21.84
N THR A 35 30.89 -19.87 -21.89
CA THR A 35 29.77 -19.41 -21.08
C THR A 35 30.14 -19.61 -19.61
N VAL A 36 30.27 -18.51 -18.86
CA VAL A 36 30.31 -18.53 -17.40
C VAL A 36 28.91 -18.94 -16.93
N THR A 37 28.67 -20.25 -16.87
CA THR A 37 27.46 -20.81 -16.26
C THR A 37 27.77 -20.99 -14.78
N GLY A 38 27.59 -19.91 -14.02
CA GLY A 38 27.83 -19.89 -12.58
C GLY A 38 27.13 -18.71 -11.96
N SER A 39 25.80 -18.76 -11.90
CA SER A 39 25.06 -17.89 -10.99
C SER A 39 25.38 -18.30 -9.55
N THR A 40 26.01 -17.43 -8.76
CA THR A 40 26.25 -17.60 -7.31
C THR A 40 24.96 -17.64 -6.48
N TYR A 41 23.78 -17.67 -7.11
CA TYR A 41 22.46 -17.69 -6.47
C TYR A 41 21.89 -19.12 -6.35
N GLY A 42 22.73 -20.10 -6.00
CA GLY A 42 22.32 -21.50 -5.87
C GLY A 42 21.56 -21.81 -4.58
N ASP A 43 21.84 -21.09 -3.50
CA ASP A 43 21.24 -21.34 -2.21
C ASP A 43 20.17 -20.29 -1.91
N LYS A 44 18.93 -20.68 -2.17
CA LYS A 44 17.74 -20.04 -1.61
C LYS A 44 17.84 -20.18 -0.09
N PHE A 45 18.17 -19.09 0.59
CA PHE A 45 18.06 -19.02 2.05
C PHE A 45 16.62 -19.36 2.43
N GLU A 46 16.44 -20.30 3.34
CA GLU A 46 15.12 -20.59 3.91
C GLU A 46 14.57 -19.29 4.53
N THR A 47 13.44 -18.82 4.00
CA THR A 47 12.80 -17.62 4.52
C THR A 47 12.22 -17.94 5.89
N VAL A 48 12.65 -17.21 6.91
CA VAL A 48 12.16 -17.37 8.30
C VAL A 48 10.63 -17.16 8.40
N ILE A 49 10.06 -16.39 7.48
CA ILE A 49 8.61 -16.21 7.34
C ILE A 49 8.14 -17.09 6.19
N THR A 50 7.23 -18.00 6.48
CA THR A 50 6.57 -18.85 5.50
C THR A 50 5.19 -18.30 5.14
N GLN A 51 4.59 -18.76 4.04
CA GLN A 51 3.24 -18.36 3.65
C GLN A 51 2.20 -18.64 4.76
N THR A 52 2.44 -19.63 5.64
CA THR A 52 1.52 -19.92 6.75
C THR A 52 1.60 -18.88 7.88
N ASP A 53 2.66 -18.08 7.94
CA ASP A 53 2.84 -17.03 8.95
C ASP A 53 2.17 -15.72 8.56
N LEU A 54 1.69 -15.62 7.31
CA LEU A 54 0.97 -14.44 6.82
C LEU A 54 -0.46 -14.45 7.35
N LYS A 55 -0.79 -13.49 8.23
CA LYS A 55 -2.16 -13.23 8.64
C LYS A 55 -2.86 -12.40 7.56
N PRO A 56 -3.97 -12.89 6.95
CA PRO A 56 -4.75 -12.09 6.02
C PRO A 56 -5.23 -10.80 6.70
N ALA A 57 -5.15 -9.69 5.98
CA ALA A 57 -5.68 -8.42 6.48
C ALA A 57 -7.17 -8.56 6.80
N THR A 58 -7.63 -7.87 7.85
CA THR A 58 -9.05 -7.84 8.18
C THR A 58 -9.79 -6.95 7.19
N PRO A 59 -11.05 -7.27 6.84
CA PRO A 59 -11.85 -6.41 5.99
C PRO A 59 -12.05 -5.01 6.59
N MET A 60 -12.19 -4.02 5.73
CA MET A 60 -12.49 -2.64 6.10
C MET A 60 -13.89 -2.26 5.61
N ILE A 61 -14.54 -1.32 6.30
CA ILE A 61 -15.84 -0.77 5.89
C ILE A 61 -15.71 0.74 5.73
N ILE A 62 -16.12 1.25 4.58
CA ILE A 62 -16.29 2.68 4.35
C ILE A 62 -17.74 3.05 4.66
N LEU A 63 -17.95 3.74 5.77
CA LEU A 63 -19.23 4.31 6.15
C LEU A 63 -19.39 5.66 5.46
N THR A 64 -20.42 5.78 4.63
CA THR A 64 -20.71 7.02 3.88
C THR A 64 -21.66 7.96 4.63
N LYS A 65 -22.27 7.49 5.72
CA LYS A 65 -23.27 8.21 6.52
C LYS A 65 -23.14 7.85 8.00
N ALA A 66 -23.83 8.62 8.85
CA ALA A 66 -23.97 8.30 10.26
C ALA A 66 -24.57 6.89 10.44
N THR A 67 -23.84 6.01 11.12
CA THR A 67 -24.19 4.59 11.23
C THR A 67 -24.23 4.19 12.70
N PRO A 68 -25.33 3.56 13.18
CA PRO A 68 -25.41 3.10 14.56
C PRO A 68 -24.60 1.83 14.77
N PHE A 69 -23.95 1.73 15.92
CA PHE A 69 -23.33 0.48 16.39
C PHE A 69 -24.03 -0.04 17.65
N HIS A 70 -23.91 -1.34 17.89
CA HIS A 70 -24.67 -2.08 18.90
C HIS A 70 -23.74 -3.00 19.68
N LEU A 71 -23.99 -3.22 20.98
CA LEU A 71 -23.18 -4.16 21.77
C LEU A 71 -23.54 -5.63 21.50
N SER A 72 -24.68 -5.87 20.83
CA SER A 72 -25.12 -7.20 20.41
C SER A 72 -25.78 -7.14 19.03
N VAL A 73 -25.67 -8.26 18.31
CA VAL A 73 -26.27 -8.44 16.98
C VAL A 73 -27.80 -8.47 17.12
N GLY A 74 -28.51 -7.79 16.22
CA GLY A 74 -29.97 -7.76 16.23
C GLY A 74 -30.60 -6.85 17.30
N SER A 75 -29.79 -6.15 18.10
CA SER A 75 -30.30 -5.13 19.03
C SER A 75 -31.01 -4.02 18.24
N MET A 76 -32.17 -3.59 18.74
CA MET A 76 -32.88 -2.42 18.21
C MET A 76 -32.41 -1.10 18.83
N THR A 77 -31.60 -1.16 19.88
CA THR A 77 -31.10 0.02 20.60
C THR A 77 -29.64 0.25 20.26
N PRO A 78 -29.29 1.36 19.58
CA PRO A 78 -27.91 1.73 19.33
C PRO A 78 -27.18 2.03 20.64
N ALA A 79 -25.95 1.54 20.76
CA ALA A 79 -25.04 1.91 21.84
C ALA A 79 -24.35 3.25 21.57
N GLY A 80 -24.29 3.65 20.30
CA GLY A 80 -23.77 4.93 19.86
C GLY A 80 -23.81 5.06 18.34
N TRP A 81 -23.23 6.15 17.84
CA TRP A 81 -23.21 6.50 16.43
C TRP A 81 -21.79 6.77 15.96
N LEU A 82 -21.45 6.24 14.79
CA LEU A 82 -20.25 6.61 14.06
C LEU A 82 -20.62 7.57 12.95
N SER A 83 -19.83 8.62 12.73
CA SER A 83 -19.93 9.46 11.54
C SER A 83 -19.47 8.69 10.29
N ALA A 84 -19.60 9.32 9.12
CA ALA A 84 -18.96 8.82 7.91
C ALA A 84 -17.45 8.75 8.11
N GLN A 85 -16.86 7.57 7.90
CA GLN A 85 -15.44 7.29 8.07
C GLN A 85 -15.12 5.89 7.53
N THR A 86 -13.84 5.59 7.38
CA THR A 86 -13.37 4.23 7.12
C THR A 86 -13.00 3.57 8.44
N ILE A 87 -13.49 2.36 8.68
CA ILE A 87 -13.20 1.58 9.89
C ILE A 87 -12.68 0.20 9.54
N ASP A 88 -11.80 -0.32 10.39
CA ASP A 88 -11.38 -1.71 10.36
C ASP A 88 -12.38 -2.60 11.09
N THR A 89 -12.56 -3.82 10.58
CA THR A 89 -13.37 -4.86 11.23
C THR A 89 -12.47 -5.85 11.97
N THR A 90 -13.04 -6.62 12.90
CA THR A 90 -12.29 -7.71 13.55
C THR A 90 -12.18 -8.95 12.65
N GLY A 91 -12.86 -8.95 11.50
CA GLY A 91 -13.03 -10.12 10.64
C GLY A 91 -14.23 -10.99 11.00
N ALA A 92 -14.89 -10.77 12.14
CA ALA A 92 -16.12 -11.48 12.48
C ALA A 92 -17.32 -10.91 11.71
N VAL A 93 -18.06 -11.80 11.04
CA VAL A 93 -19.25 -11.49 10.26
C VAL A 93 -20.36 -12.43 10.69
N THR A 94 -21.57 -11.91 10.81
CA THR A 94 -22.78 -12.71 11.02
C THR A 94 -23.95 -12.14 10.24
N THR A 95 -25.03 -12.90 10.12
CA THR A 95 -26.24 -12.49 9.41
C THR A 95 -27.43 -12.67 10.34
N ASP A 96 -28.29 -11.66 10.43
CA ASP A 96 -29.52 -11.76 11.24
C ASP A 96 -30.64 -12.54 10.51
N SER A 97 -31.73 -12.82 11.22
CA SER A 97 -32.88 -13.54 10.67
C SER A 97 -33.58 -12.81 9.52
N ALA A 98 -33.31 -11.52 9.32
CA ALA A 98 -33.84 -10.71 8.24
C ALA A 98 -32.85 -10.59 7.06
N GLY A 99 -31.75 -11.34 7.09
CA GLY A 99 -30.74 -11.37 6.02
C GLY A 99 -29.78 -10.18 6.02
N ASN A 100 -29.76 -9.36 7.08
CA ASN A 100 -28.82 -8.24 7.15
C ASN A 100 -27.46 -8.73 7.64
N GLU A 101 -26.40 -8.25 7.00
CA GLU A 101 -25.03 -8.52 7.40
C GLU A 101 -24.62 -7.62 8.58
N TRP A 102 -24.00 -8.24 9.58
CA TRP A 102 -23.44 -7.59 10.74
C TRP A 102 -21.96 -7.87 10.81
N ARG A 103 -21.16 -6.82 11.03
CA ARG A 103 -19.71 -6.94 11.20
C ARG A 103 -19.28 -6.40 12.55
N GLU A 104 -18.37 -7.14 13.19
CA GLU A 104 -17.77 -6.72 14.46
C GLU A 104 -16.66 -5.72 14.19
N ILE A 105 -16.62 -4.66 14.99
CA ILE A 105 -15.70 -3.53 14.89
C ILE A 105 -15.16 -3.18 16.29
N TYR A 106 -14.06 -2.43 16.32
CA TYR A 106 -13.54 -1.84 17.54
C TYR A 106 -14.05 -0.42 17.73
N THR A 107 -14.55 -0.12 18.93
CA THR A 107 -15.00 1.22 19.33
C THR A 107 -14.32 1.62 20.64
N TRP A 108 -14.54 2.86 21.08
CA TRP A 108 -14.10 3.32 22.41
C TRP A 108 -14.79 2.58 23.57
N LEU A 109 -15.87 1.84 23.30
CA LEU A 109 -16.55 0.97 24.28
C LEU A 109 -16.09 -0.50 24.17
N GLY A 110 -15.10 -0.80 23.33
CA GLY A 110 -14.66 -2.16 23.02
C GLY A 110 -15.30 -2.71 21.76
N LYS A 111 -15.54 -4.03 21.73
CA LYS A 111 -16.13 -4.72 20.57
C LYS A 111 -17.60 -4.35 20.43
N ALA A 112 -17.99 -3.99 19.21
CA ALA A 112 -19.36 -3.68 18.87
C ALA A 112 -19.70 -4.22 17.47
N TRP A 113 -20.98 -4.22 17.16
CA TRP A 113 -21.52 -4.72 15.91
C TRP A 113 -22.19 -3.59 15.14
N ILE A 114 -21.90 -3.52 13.85
CA ILE A 114 -22.59 -2.64 12.92
C ILE A 114 -23.38 -3.51 11.96
N LYS A 115 -24.67 -3.17 11.82
CA LYS A 115 -25.47 -3.63 10.69
C LYS A 115 -24.97 -2.91 9.45
N VAL A 116 -24.35 -3.63 8.52
CA VAL A 116 -23.70 -3.06 7.33
C VAL A 116 -24.75 -2.30 6.52
N PRO A 117 -24.64 -0.96 6.39
CA PRO A 117 -25.56 -0.20 5.56
C PRO A 117 -25.40 -0.59 4.09
N SER A 118 -26.49 -0.63 3.33
CA SER A 118 -26.42 -0.87 1.87
C SER A 118 -25.63 0.21 1.12
N SER A 119 -25.44 1.39 1.71
CA SER A 119 -24.62 2.48 1.16
C SER A 119 -23.15 2.43 1.58
N ALA A 120 -22.75 1.45 2.40
CA ALA A 120 -21.36 1.27 2.80
C ALA A 120 -20.61 0.39 1.81
N TYR A 121 -19.31 0.62 1.70
CA TYR A 121 -18.44 -0.23 0.87
C TYR A 121 -17.60 -1.13 1.78
N VAL A 122 -17.63 -2.44 1.51
CA VAL A 122 -16.80 -3.40 2.21
C VAL A 122 -15.58 -3.71 1.34
N ILE A 123 -14.40 -3.43 1.86
CA ILE A 123 -13.13 -3.79 1.22
C ILE A 123 -12.66 -5.08 1.88
N THR A 124 -12.68 -6.17 1.10
CA THR A 124 -12.11 -7.45 1.53
C THR A 124 -10.76 -7.62 0.83
N PRO A 125 -9.65 -7.77 1.58
CA PRO A 125 -8.35 -7.96 0.99
C PRO A 125 -8.30 -9.29 0.22
N ALA A 126 -7.59 -9.29 -0.91
CA ALA A 126 -7.34 -10.51 -1.68
C ALA A 126 -6.47 -11.47 -0.85
N LEU A 127 -6.80 -12.77 -0.93
CA LEU A 127 -6.01 -13.85 -0.33
C LEU A 127 -4.77 -14.17 -1.15
#